data_AF-A0A9P6C609-F1
#
_entry.id   AF-A0A9P6C609-F1
#
_cell.length_a   1.000
_cell.length_b   1.000
_cell.length_c   1.000
_cell.angle_alpha   90.00
_cell.angle_beta   90.00
_cell.angle_gamma   90.00
#
_symmetry.space_group_name_H-M   'P 1'
#
loop_
_entity.id
_entity.type
_entity.pdbx_description
1 polymer ?
#
loop_
_entity_poly.entity_id
_entity_poly.type
_entity_poly.pdbx_seq_one_letter_code
_entity_poly.pdbx_strand_id
1 'polypeptide(L)'
;MATLATPLVLPPPKPDHRSTRPPSKDASSLRMFLWRQRMWFESTFVLSMLEPWEKVLLLSIIGISFLLIVTALFKYLPHHIDVMQRRAVYYLWGQEGDTRQWLGLAKGAGDGARDLLKER
;
A
#
# COMPACT_ATOMS: atom_id res chain seq x y z
N MET A 1 -17.58 -40.38 54.05
CA MET A 1 -16.59 -39.49 53.39
C MET A 1 -16.41 -39.97 51.96
N ALA A 2 -16.91 -39.24 50.97
CA ALA A 2 -16.87 -39.66 49.57
C ALA A 2 -15.50 -39.30 48.96
N THR A 3 -14.75 -40.30 48.52
CA THR A 3 -13.46 -40.13 47.83
C THR A 3 -13.73 -39.81 46.36
N LEU A 4 -13.43 -38.58 45.93
CA LEU A 4 -13.52 -38.20 44.52
C LEU A 4 -12.44 -38.94 43.71
N ALA A 5 -12.85 -39.89 42.88
CA ALA A 5 -11.97 -40.56 41.94
C ALA A 5 -11.44 -39.55 40.92
N THR A 6 -10.18 -39.16 41.05
CA THR A 6 -9.54 -38.26 40.09
C THR A 6 -9.22 -39.05 38.82
N PRO A 7 -9.72 -38.68 37.63
CA PRO A 7 -9.42 -39.40 36.40
C PRO A 7 -7.92 -39.27 36.06
N LEU A 8 -7.31 -40.36 35.58
CA LEU A 8 -5.90 -40.42 35.15
C LEU A 8 -5.57 -39.47 33.98
N VAL A 9 -6.60 -39.09 33.21
CA VAL A 9 -6.50 -38.19 32.06
C VAL A 9 -7.45 -37.01 32.28
N LEU A 10 -6.89 -35.80 32.34
CA LEU A 10 -7.68 -34.58 32.42
C LEU A 10 -8.36 -34.30 31.07
N PRO A 11 -9.64 -33.87 31.07
CA PRO A 11 -10.27 -33.40 29.84
C PRO A 11 -9.50 -32.18 29.30
N PRO A 12 -9.50 -31.97 27.97
CA PRO A 12 -8.86 -30.80 27.39
C PRO A 12 -9.47 -29.52 27.97
N PRO A 13 -8.66 -28.50 28.27
CA PRO A 13 -9.17 -27.23 28.78
C PRO A 13 -10.10 -26.59 27.75
N LYS A 14 -11.28 -26.16 28.20
CA LYS A 14 -12.18 -25.29 27.45
C LYS A 14 -12.11 -23.89 28.07
N PRO A 15 -11.95 -22.82 27.28
CA PRO A 15 -11.92 -22.78 25.81
C PRO A 15 -10.58 -23.21 25.18
N ASP A 16 -10.61 -23.75 23.97
CA ASP A 16 -9.41 -24.21 23.25
C ASP A 16 -8.70 -23.03 22.56
N HIS A 17 -7.52 -22.65 23.07
CA HIS A 17 -6.71 -21.54 22.54
C HIS A 17 -5.75 -21.94 21.42
N ARG A 18 -5.88 -23.12 20.82
CA ARG A 18 -5.01 -23.56 19.72
C ARG A 18 -4.93 -22.59 18.54
N SER A 19 -6.00 -21.85 18.26
CA SER A 19 -6.07 -20.88 17.15
C SER A 19 -5.10 -19.70 17.29
N THR A 20 -4.77 -19.29 18.52
CA THR A 20 -3.87 -18.16 18.78
C THR A 20 -2.41 -18.58 18.95
N ARG A 21 -2.14 -19.89 19.02
CA ARG A 21 -0.79 -20.41 19.24
C ARG A 21 0.11 -20.06 18.04
N PRO A 22 1.36 -19.62 18.27
CA PRO A 22 2.32 -19.48 17.19
C PRO A 22 2.53 -20.82 16.48
N PRO A 23 2.74 -20.81 15.15
CA PRO A 23 3.09 -22.02 14.42
C PRO A 23 4.38 -22.63 15.00
N SER A 24 4.57 -23.94 14.82
CA SER A 24 5.78 -24.63 15.26
C SER A 24 7.03 -23.99 14.65
N LYS A 25 8.17 -24.08 15.34
CA LYS A 25 9.45 -23.52 14.87
C LYS A 25 9.91 -24.15 13.55
N ASP A 26 9.44 -25.35 13.26
CA ASP A 26 9.71 -26.09 12.02
C ASP A 26 8.84 -25.65 10.84
N ALA A 27 7.90 -24.72 11.07
CA ALA A 27 7.08 -24.15 10.01
C ALA A 27 7.90 -23.24 9.09
N SER A 28 7.53 -23.20 7.81
CA SER A 28 8.08 -22.28 6.82
C SER A 28 8.10 -20.84 7.34
N SER A 29 9.17 -20.08 7.04
CA SER A 29 9.32 -18.68 7.46
C SER A 29 8.12 -17.80 7.08
N LEU A 30 7.46 -18.09 5.95
CA LEU A 30 6.26 -17.39 5.49
C LEU A 30 5.08 -17.56 6.45
N ARG A 31 4.86 -18.77 6.98
CA ARG A 31 3.78 -19.05 7.92
C ARG A 31 3.97 -18.29 9.24
N MET A 32 5.22 -18.15 9.69
CA MET A 32 5.56 -17.34 10.86
C MET A 32 5.34 -15.84 10.59
N PHE A 33 5.68 -15.36 9.40
CA PHE A 33 5.43 -13.98 9.00
C PHE A 33 3.93 -13.65 8.93
N LEU A 34 3.13 -14.50 8.28
CA LEU A 34 1.68 -14.33 8.20
C LEU A 34 1.02 -14.37 9.58
N TRP A 35 1.47 -15.26 10.47
CA TRP A 35 0.99 -15.29 11.85
C TRP A 35 1.27 -13.98 12.58
N ARG A 36 2.48 -13.43 12.44
CA ARG A 36 2.84 -12.13 13.04
C ARG A 36 1.99 -10.98 12.48
N GLN A 37 1.83 -10.93 11.16
CA GLN A 37 1.02 -9.90 10.51
C GLN A 37 -0.44 -9.97 10.96
N ARG A 38 -1.00 -11.18 11.01
CA ARG A 38 -2.35 -11.41 11.52
C ARG A 38 -2.50 -10.97 12.98
N MET A 39 -1.58 -11.36 13.86
CA MET A 39 -1.64 -10.97 15.28
C MET A 39 -1.49 -9.47 15.48
N TRP A 40 -0.59 -8.82 14.73
CA TRP A 40 -0.42 -7.38 14.78
C TRP A 40 -1.68 -6.66 14.32
N PHE A 41 -2.28 -7.11 13.22
CA PHE A 41 -3.52 -6.56 12.66
C PHE A 41 -4.74 -6.78 13.58
N GLU A 42 -4.87 -7.98 14.15
CA GLU A 42 -5.93 -8.27 15.13
C GLU A 42 -5.80 -7.41 16.39
N SER A 43 -4.56 -7.13 16.83
CA SER A 43 -4.27 -6.32 18.03
C SER A 43 -4.47 -4.82 17.81
N THR A 44 -4.07 -4.26 16.66
CA THR A 44 -4.16 -2.80 16.42
C THR A 44 -5.58 -2.33 16.16
N PHE A 45 -6.38 -3.15 15.49
CA PHE A 45 -7.77 -2.81 15.15
C PHE A 45 -8.80 -3.42 16.11
N VAL A 46 -8.36 -4.04 17.21
CA VAL A 46 -9.21 -4.70 18.22
C VAL A 46 -10.19 -5.70 17.58
N LEU A 47 -9.78 -6.33 16.48
CA LEU A 47 -10.61 -7.27 15.73
C LEU A 47 -10.86 -8.55 16.51
N SER A 48 -10.17 -8.77 17.63
CA SER A 48 -10.43 -9.89 18.53
C SER A 48 -11.82 -9.86 19.14
N MET A 49 -12.43 -8.67 19.30
CA MET A 49 -13.74 -8.50 19.95
C MET A 49 -14.92 -8.52 18.97
N LEU A 50 -14.67 -8.29 17.68
CA LEU A 50 -15.71 -8.30 16.66
C LEU A 50 -16.16 -9.72 16.34
N GLU A 51 -17.42 -9.86 15.95
CA GLU A 51 -17.91 -11.12 15.40
C GLU A 51 -17.27 -11.40 14.02
N PRO A 52 -17.16 -12.67 13.59
CA PRO A 52 -16.54 -13.01 12.31
C PRO A 52 -17.17 -12.28 11.11
N TRP A 53 -18.48 -12.05 11.13
CA TRP A 53 -19.18 -11.37 10.03
C TRP A 53 -18.92 -9.86 10.03
N GLU A 54 -18.83 -9.21 11.21
CA GLU A 54 -18.53 -7.78 11.35
C GLU A 54 -17.13 -7.46 10.80
N LYS A 55 -16.17 -8.34 11.03
CA LYS A 55 -14.81 -8.21 10.48
C LYS A 55 -14.83 -8.19 8.96
N VAL A 56 -15.61 -9.09 8.34
CA VAL A 56 -15.74 -9.15 6.88
C VAL A 56 -16.35 -7.86 6.35
N LEU A 57 -17.42 -7.36 7.00
CA LEU A 57 -18.05 -6.10 6.63
C LEU A 57 -17.07 -4.92 6.75
N LEU A 58 -16.40 -4.76 7.89
CA LEU A 58 -15.46 -3.66 8.13
C LEU A 58 -14.28 -3.69 7.14
N LEU A 59 -13.70 -4.87 6.89
CA LEU A 59 -12.61 -5.02 5.93
C LEU A 59 -13.06 -4.74 4.50
N SER A 60 -14.29 -5.10 4.13
CA SER A 60 -14.84 -4.78 2.81
C SER A 60 -15.01 -3.27 2.61
N ILE A 61 -15.55 -2.55 3.60
CA ILE A 61 -15.72 -1.10 3.53
C ILE A 61 -14.35 -0.43 3.41
N ILE A 62 -13.42 -0.74 4.32
CA ILE A 62 -12.07 -0.16 4.28
C ILE A 62 -11.37 -0.51 2.97
N GLY A 63 -11.48 -1.74 2.49
CA GLY A 63 -10.90 -2.18 1.24
C GLY A 63 -11.44 -1.40 0.04
N ILE A 64 -12.76 -1.23 -0.05
CA ILE A 64 -13.40 -0.46 -1.11
C ILE A 64 -12.99 1.02 -1.03
N SER A 65 -13.03 1.63 0.16
CA SER A 65 -12.60 3.01 0.38
C SER A 65 -11.13 3.21 -0.01
N PHE A 66 -10.26 2.29 0.39
CA PHE A 66 -8.84 2.34 0.04
C PHE A 66 -8.62 2.21 -1.46
N LEU A 67 -9.31 1.27 -2.13
CA LEU A 67 -9.23 1.12 -3.59
C LEU A 67 -9.71 2.37 -4.33
N LEU A 68 -10.79 3.00 -3.86
CA LEU A 68 -11.27 4.28 -4.40
C LEU A 68 -10.22 5.38 -4.24
N ILE A 69 -9.60 5.50 -3.06
CA ILE A 69 -8.54 6.48 -2.79
C ILE A 69 -7.32 6.22 -3.67
N VAL A 70 -6.87 4.97 -3.77
CA VAL A 70 -5.73 4.59 -4.61
C VAL A 70 -6.01 4.90 -6.08
N THR A 71 -7.20 4.56 -6.57
CA THR A 71 -7.61 4.86 -7.95
C THR A 71 -7.67 6.38 -8.18
N ALA A 72 -8.22 7.13 -7.22
CA ALA A 72 -8.25 8.58 -7.29
C ALA A 72 -6.83 9.17 -7.30
N LEU A 73 -5.92 8.69 -6.45
CA LEU A 73 -4.50 9.07 -6.46
C LEU A 73 -3.87 8.80 -7.82
N PHE A 74 -3.97 7.58 -8.36
CA PHE A 74 -3.36 7.26 -9.66
C PHE A 74 -3.92 8.08 -10.82
N LYS A 75 -5.21 8.41 -10.79
CA LYS A 75 -5.86 9.16 -11.87
C LYS A 75 -5.69 10.67 -11.73
N TYR A 76 -5.66 11.19 -10.51
CA TYR A 76 -5.62 12.62 -10.22
C TYR A 76 -4.19 13.13 -10.08
N LEU A 77 -3.32 12.41 -9.36
CA LEU A 77 -1.96 12.83 -9.07
C LEU A 77 -1.12 13.22 -10.30
N PRO A 78 -1.10 12.47 -11.43
CA PRO A 78 -0.31 12.89 -12.60
C PRO A 78 -0.76 14.25 -13.17
N HIS A 79 -2.06 14.54 -13.14
CA HIS A 79 -2.57 15.83 -13.59
C HIS A 79 -2.10 16.98 -12.68
N HIS A 80 -2.06 16.75 -11.37
CA HIS A 80 -1.59 17.73 -10.40
C HIS A 80 -0.09 17.99 -10.48
N ILE A 81 0.70 16.95 -10.74
CA ILE A 81 2.15 17.07 -10.89
C ILE A 81 2.51 17.94 -12.12
N ASP A 82 1.82 17.81 -13.25
CA ASP A 82 2.09 18.65 -14.43
C ASP A 82 1.85 20.15 -14.15
N VAL A 83 0.75 20.48 -13.49
CA VAL A 83 0.44 21.88 -13.12
C VAL A 83 1.46 22.43 -12.12
N MET A 84 1.83 21.63 -11.11
CA MET A 84 2.83 22.05 -10.11
C MET A 84 4.23 22.17 -10.71
N GLN A 85 4.60 21.30 -11.64
CA GLN A 85 5.88 21.35 -12.34
C GLN A 85 6.01 22.65 -13.14
N ARG A 86 4.98 23.03 -13.91
CA ARG A 86 5.02 24.29 -14.70
C ARG A 86 5.22 25.51 -13.81
N ARG A 87 4.53 25.57 -12.67
CA ARG A 87 4.70 26.64 -11.68
C ARG A 87 6.08 26.61 -11.03
N ALA A 88 6.58 25.43 -10.66
CA ALA A 88 7.92 25.28 -10.09
C ALA A 88 9.01 25.75 -11.05
N VAL A 89 8.90 25.40 -12.34
CA VAL A 89 9.83 25.87 -13.39
C VAL A 89 9.76 27.38 -13.54
N TYR A 90 8.57 27.96 -13.55
CA TYR A 90 8.40 29.42 -13.60
C TYR A 90 9.11 30.12 -12.43
N TYR A 91 8.92 29.61 -11.20
CA TYR A 91 9.55 30.22 -10.04
C TYR A 91 11.07 29.97 -9.95
N LEU A 92 11.57 28.83 -10.42
CA LEU A 92 13.02 28.53 -10.40
C LEU A 92 13.78 29.25 -11.51
N TRP A 93 13.25 29.26 -12.73
CA TRP A 93 13.97 29.70 -13.94
C TRP A 93 13.47 31.04 -14.49
N GLY A 94 12.34 31.57 -14.03
CA GLY A 94 11.82 32.88 -14.47
C GLY A 94 11.32 32.92 -15.92
N GLN A 95 11.33 31.79 -16.64
CA GLN A 95 10.70 31.66 -17.95
C GLN A 95 9.32 31.03 -17.78
N GLU A 96 8.30 31.56 -18.48
CA GLU A 96 7.07 30.82 -18.73
C GLU A 96 7.44 29.40 -19.20
N GLY A 97 7.07 28.39 -18.43
CA GLY A 97 7.28 26.97 -18.75
C GLY A 97 6.41 26.53 -19.92
N ASP A 98 6.50 27.22 -21.07
CA ASP A 98 5.94 26.76 -22.31
C ASP A 98 6.91 25.71 -22.88
N THR A 99 6.59 24.45 -22.63
CA THR A 99 7.31 23.31 -23.21
C THR A 99 7.38 23.39 -24.74
N ARG A 100 6.48 24.16 -25.38
CA ARG A 100 6.55 24.45 -26.83
C ARG A 100 7.72 25.36 -27.19
N GLN A 101 8.12 26.29 -26.31
CA GLN A 101 9.28 27.14 -26.53
C GLN A 101 10.58 26.34 -26.47
N TRP A 102 10.72 25.39 -25.54
CA TRP A 102 11.89 24.49 -25.49
C TRP A 102 11.97 23.57 -26.71
N LEU A 103 10.84 22.93 -27.08
CA LEU A 103 10.78 22.09 -28.28
C LEU A 103 11.07 22.90 -29.56
N GLY A 104 10.61 24.16 -29.60
CA GLY A 104 10.87 25.11 -30.68
C GLY A 104 12.32 25.58 -30.75
N LEU A 105 12.98 25.81 -29.61
CA LEU A 105 14.39 26.19 -29.53
C LEU A 105 15.31 25.05 -30.00
N ALA A 106 15.03 23.81 -29.58
CA ALA A 106 15.77 22.64 -30.02
C ALA A 106 15.56 22.37 -31.53
N LYS A 107 14.34 22.59 -32.04
CA LYS A 107 14.04 22.45 -33.47
C LYS A 107 14.71 23.53 -34.32
N GLY A 108 14.69 24.79 -33.89
CA GLY A 108 15.34 25.91 -34.57
C GLY A 108 16.87 25.78 -34.60
N ALA A 109 17.50 25.25 -33.54
CA ALA A 109 18.93 24.96 -33.54
C ALA A 109 19.32 23.86 -34.55
N GLY A 110 18.47 22.84 -34.72
CA GLY A 110 18.68 21.77 -35.70
C GLY A 110 18.54 22.23 -37.15
N ASP A 111 17.60 23.13 -37.43
CA ASP A 111 17.40 23.67 -38.78
C ASP A 111 18.52 24.65 -39.18
N GLY A 112 19.00 25.48 -38.24
CA GLY A 112 20.15 26.36 -38.49
C GLY A 112 21.47 25.60 -38.76
N ALA A 113 21.69 24.47 -38.09
CA ALA A 113 22.84 23.61 -38.35
C ALA A 113 22.79 22.94 -39.74
N ARG A 114 21.58 22.69 -40.26
CA ARG A 114 21.36 22.08 -41.58
C ARG A 114 21.58 23.05 -42.74
N ASP A 115 21.18 24.30 -42.58
CA ASP A 115 21.44 25.33 -43.59
C ASP A 115 22.94 25.65 -43.72
N LEU A 116 23.68 25.68 -42.61
CA LEU A 116 25.15 25.87 -42.63
C LEU A 116 25.91 24.73 -43.32
N LEU A 117 25.34 23.52 -43.36
CA LEU A 117 25.92 22.39 -44.09
C LEU A 117 25.59 22.41 -45.59
N LYS A 118 24.60 23.21 -46.02
CA LYS A 118 24.15 23.29 -47.41
C LYS A 118 24.83 24.41 -48.20
N GLU A 119 25.47 25.37 -47.52
CA GLU A 119 26.26 26.46 -48.11
C GLU A 119 27.76 26.16 -48.29
N ARG A 120 28.23 24.93 -48.01
CA ARG A 120 29.59 24.47 -48.34
C ARG A 120 29.60 23.53 -49.53
#